data_AF-A0A1Q6FTR6-F1
#
_entry.id   AF-A0A1Q6FTR6-F1
#
_cell.length_a   1.000
_cell.length_b   1.000
_cell.length_c   1.000
_cell.angle_alpha   90.00
_cell.angle_beta   90.00
_cell.angle_gamma   90.00
#
_symmetry.space_group_name_H-M   'P 1'
#
loop_
_entity.id
_entity.type
_entity.pdbx_description
1 polymer ?
#
loop_
_entity_poly.entity_id
_entity_poly.type
_entity_poly.pdbx_seq_one_letter_code
_entity_poly.pdbx_strand_id
1 'polypeptide(L)'
;MTAAEKLIAFIRNSFDTALYFAVMAVKENFRNYVGRAGTVGRPAQSMVILGNGPSLAGDLPRLIERREYETEDFLAVNFFAEDDRFEVVKPKYYVLSDPMFFRDSACRDRVRALYATLARKVAWPMNLYVQYYNPEGFDYRAALPNSNIRIVRFHTQMYRGFRSLEFWLFRRGLGSANFGTVVQVGEYVALLLGYKRIELYGVDHTLLDGLCVDDGNRLCRIDRHYYDGAEAAAPQPIYKKVPHVPYTMADYLAEVAELFRGHEVLRDYAAALGARIVNRTRGSMIDAYERNPE
;
A
#
# COMPACT_ATOMS: atom_id res chain seq x y z
N MET A 1 -10.71 -0.52 -32.89
CA MET A 1 -9.83 0.66 -32.94
C MET A 1 -9.52 1.04 -34.38
N THR A 2 -9.76 2.30 -34.73
CA THR A 2 -9.43 2.89 -36.04
C THR A 2 -7.90 3.09 -36.17
N ALA A 3 -7.42 3.35 -37.40
CA ALA A 3 -6.01 3.67 -37.62
C ALA A 3 -5.56 4.93 -36.87
N ALA A 4 -6.44 5.94 -36.80
CA ALA A 4 -6.20 7.17 -36.06
C ALA A 4 -6.08 6.92 -34.54
N GLU A 5 -6.96 6.09 -33.97
CA GLU A 5 -6.88 5.72 -32.54
C GLU A 5 -5.58 4.97 -32.21
N LYS A 6 -5.14 4.07 -33.10
CA LYS A 6 -3.86 3.37 -32.94
C LYS A 6 -2.67 4.33 -32.98
N LEU A 7 -2.69 5.31 -33.90
CA LEU A 7 -1.64 6.32 -34.01
C LEU A 7 -1.60 7.22 -32.76
N ILE A 8 -2.76 7.67 -32.28
CA ILE A 8 -2.86 8.47 -31.05
C ILE A 8 -2.33 7.68 -29.85
N ALA A 9 -2.75 6.42 -29.69
CA ALA A 9 -2.26 5.57 -28.61
C ALA A 9 -0.74 5.37 -28.69
N PHE A 10 -0.19 5.17 -29.89
CA PHE A 10 1.24 5.03 -30.10
C PHE A 10 2.01 6.29 -29.70
N ILE A 11 1.56 7.47 -30.11
CA ILE A 11 2.18 8.76 -29.76
C ILE A 11 2.15 8.95 -28.25
N ARG A 12 0.98 8.78 -27.62
CA ARG A 12 0.81 8.90 -26.17
C ARG A 12 1.74 7.95 -25.42
N ASN A 13 1.73 6.66 -25.77
CA ASN A 13 2.56 5.67 -25.11
C ASN A 13 4.05 5.98 -25.27
N SER A 14 4.47 6.48 -26.44
CA SER A 14 5.86 6.87 -26.68
C SER A 14 6.27 8.04 -25.78
N PHE A 15 5.42 9.05 -25.67
CA PHE A 15 5.62 10.18 -24.76
C PHE A 15 5.68 9.74 -23.30
N ASP A 16 4.71 8.95 -22.84
CA ASP A 16 4.63 8.46 -21.46
C ASP A 16 5.83 7.57 -21.11
N THR A 17 6.29 6.73 -22.04
CA THR A 17 7.52 5.94 -21.88
C THR A 17 8.74 6.85 -21.75
N ALA A 18 8.92 7.83 -22.63
CA ALA A 18 10.06 8.74 -22.58
C ALA A 18 10.06 9.58 -21.28
N LEU A 19 8.89 10.11 -20.90
CA LEU A 19 8.70 10.86 -19.67
C LEU A 19 9.02 10.01 -18.43
N TYR A 20 8.56 8.76 -18.39
CA TYR A 20 8.89 7.84 -17.30
C TYR A 20 10.40 7.69 -17.13
N PHE A 21 11.15 7.42 -18.21
CA PHE A 21 12.60 7.27 -18.14
C PHE A 21 13.30 8.57 -17.74
N ALA A 22 12.84 9.72 -18.23
CA ALA A 22 13.37 11.01 -17.83
C ALA A 22 13.17 11.28 -16.33
N VAL A 23 11.97 11.00 -15.80
CA VAL A 23 11.68 11.17 -14.38
C VAL A 23 12.48 10.18 -13.54
N MET A 24 12.58 8.92 -13.95
CA MET A 24 13.39 7.93 -13.24
C MET A 24 14.88 8.30 -13.19
N ALA A 25 15.40 8.97 -14.22
CA ALA A 25 16.79 9.44 -14.25
C ALA A 25 17.06 10.64 -13.32
N VAL A 26 16.05 11.49 -13.10
CA VAL A 26 16.18 12.72 -12.31
C VAL A 26 15.78 12.53 -10.84
N LYS A 27 14.70 11.79 -10.58
CA LYS A 27 14.10 11.65 -9.25
C LYS A 27 14.39 10.31 -8.57
N GLU A 28 14.73 9.30 -9.36
CA GLU A 28 14.94 7.93 -8.90
C GLU A 28 16.36 7.48 -9.30
N ASN A 29 16.62 6.18 -9.55
CA ASN A 29 17.94 5.74 -10.01
C ASN A 29 18.01 4.35 -10.69
N PHE A 30 16.86 3.81 -11.13
CA PHE A 30 16.79 2.51 -11.82
C PHE A 30 17.36 1.31 -11.06
N ARG A 31 17.47 1.36 -9.72
CA ARG A 31 18.04 0.27 -8.94
C ARG A 31 16.97 -0.61 -8.32
N ASN A 32 17.04 -1.92 -8.60
CA ASN A 32 16.18 -2.90 -7.95
C ASN A 32 16.56 -3.11 -6.47
N TYR A 33 16.09 -2.24 -5.58
CA TYR A 33 16.38 -2.33 -4.16
C TYR A 33 15.70 -3.53 -3.49
N VAL A 34 14.44 -3.80 -3.83
CA VAL A 34 13.65 -4.91 -3.26
C VAL A 34 14.27 -6.25 -3.63
N GLY A 35 14.55 -6.49 -4.91
CA GLY A 35 15.17 -7.73 -5.38
C GLY A 35 16.59 -7.93 -4.84
N ARG A 36 17.36 -6.85 -4.63
CA ARG A 36 18.68 -6.91 -3.98
C ARG A 36 18.60 -7.12 -2.47
N ALA A 37 17.50 -6.73 -1.84
CA ALA A 37 17.28 -7.00 -0.43
C ALA A 37 17.00 -8.49 -0.21
N GLY A 38 16.20 -9.09 -1.11
CA GLY A 38 15.80 -10.49 -1.02
C GLY A 38 14.84 -10.74 0.15
N THR A 39 14.53 -12.01 0.37
CA THR A 39 13.68 -12.47 1.48
C THR A 39 14.44 -12.41 2.80
N VAL A 40 13.71 -12.24 3.89
CA VAL A 40 14.28 -12.36 5.24
C VAL A 40 14.32 -13.85 5.62
N GLY A 41 15.52 -14.43 5.55
CA GLY A 41 15.70 -15.86 5.77
C GLY A 41 15.04 -16.71 4.67
N ARG A 42 14.66 -17.94 5.02
CA ARG A 42 13.92 -18.84 4.13
C ARG A 42 12.47 -18.35 4.01
N PRO A 43 11.96 -18.07 2.80
CA PRO A 43 10.58 -17.64 2.62
C PRO A 43 9.61 -18.79 2.90
N ALA A 44 8.48 -18.46 3.51
CA ALA A 44 7.32 -19.32 3.59
C ALA A 44 6.67 -19.52 2.20
N GLN A 45 5.68 -20.42 2.14
CA GLN A 45 4.93 -20.64 0.90
C GLN A 45 4.00 -19.48 0.58
N SER A 46 3.43 -18.82 1.59
CA SER A 46 2.56 -17.68 1.41
C SER A 46 2.96 -16.47 2.24
N MET A 47 2.45 -15.32 1.80
CA MET A 47 2.58 -14.03 2.47
C MET A 47 1.22 -13.57 2.95
N VAL A 48 1.09 -13.31 4.23
CA VAL A 48 -0.07 -12.65 4.84
C VAL A 48 0.22 -11.16 4.92
N ILE A 49 -0.61 -10.34 4.27
CA ILE A 49 -0.53 -8.88 4.33
C ILE A 49 -1.63 -8.36 5.24
N LEU A 50 -1.20 -7.69 6.31
CA LEU A 50 -2.07 -7.03 7.27
C LEU A 50 -2.20 -5.56 6.89
N GLY A 51 -3.40 -5.18 6.43
CA GLY A 51 -3.84 -3.79 6.35
C GLY A 51 -4.13 -3.21 7.75
N ASN A 52 -4.89 -2.13 7.80
CA ASN A 52 -5.31 -1.48 9.05
C ASN A 52 -6.81 -1.12 9.03
N GLY A 53 -7.58 -1.77 8.16
CA GLY A 53 -9.02 -1.57 8.10
C GLY A 53 -9.75 -2.29 9.24
N PRO A 54 -11.02 -1.93 9.49
CA PRO A 54 -11.76 -2.34 10.67
C PRO A 54 -11.95 -3.86 10.79
N SER A 55 -12.03 -4.63 9.69
CA SER A 55 -12.19 -6.09 9.77
C SER A 55 -11.05 -6.78 10.51
N LEU A 56 -9.84 -6.19 10.50
CA LEU A 56 -8.65 -6.78 11.10
C LEU A 56 -8.83 -7.09 12.59
N ALA A 57 -9.67 -6.30 13.29
CA ALA A 57 -9.96 -6.53 14.70
C ALA A 57 -10.55 -7.93 14.96
N GLY A 58 -11.35 -8.44 14.01
CA GLY A 58 -11.91 -9.80 14.05
C GLY A 58 -11.00 -10.86 13.45
N ASP A 59 -10.24 -10.51 12.40
CA ASP A 59 -9.39 -11.47 11.67
C ASP A 59 -8.11 -11.83 12.44
N LEU A 60 -7.43 -10.84 13.02
CA LEU A 60 -6.12 -11.00 13.63
C LEU A 60 -6.09 -11.97 14.83
N PRO A 61 -7.07 -11.97 15.75
CA PRO A 61 -7.13 -12.99 16.82
C PRO A 61 -7.17 -14.42 16.28
N ARG A 62 -7.90 -14.66 15.18
CA ARG A 62 -8.04 -16.00 14.59
C ARG A 62 -6.72 -16.47 13.96
N LEU A 63 -6.04 -15.57 13.24
CA LEU A 63 -4.70 -15.83 12.69
C LEU A 63 -3.70 -16.22 13.79
N ILE A 64 -3.76 -15.54 14.93
CA ILE A 64 -2.90 -15.80 16.09
C ILE A 64 -3.26 -17.11 16.78
N GLU A 65 -4.55 -17.39 16.97
CA GLU A 65 -5.04 -18.65 17.55
C GLU A 65 -4.58 -19.86 16.74
N ARG A 66 -4.64 -19.77 15.41
CA ARG A 66 -4.14 -20.80 14.48
C ARG A 66 -2.63 -20.81 14.31
N ARG A 67 -1.92 -19.85 14.93
CA ARG A 67 -0.45 -19.71 14.89
C ARG A 67 0.11 -19.62 13.48
N GLU A 68 -0.59 -18.97 12.56
CA GLU A 68 -0.14 -18.85 11.17
C GLU A 68 1.21 -18.14 11.04
N TYR A 69 1.59 -17.31 12.02
CA TYR A 69 2.92 -16.68 12.10
C TYR A 69 4.08 -17.67 12.30
N GLU A 70 3.82 -18.94 12.61
CA GLU A 70 4.84 -20.00 12.67
C GLU A 70 5.12 -20.62 11.29
N THR A 71 4.16 -20.55 10.35
CA THR A 71 4.23 -21.23 9.05
C THR A 71 4.26 -20.28 7.86
N GLU A 72 3.68 -19.08 8.00
CA GLU A 72 3.57 -18.08 6.95
C GLU A 72 4.40 -16.83 7.25
N ASP A 73 4.76 -16.10 6.21
CA ASP A 73 5.43 -14.81 6.36
C ASP A 73 4.41 -13.68 6.45
N PHE A 74 4.68 -12.71 7.33
CA PHE A 74 3.79 -11.58 7.55
C PHE A 74 4.43 -10.26 7.06
N LEU A 75 3.60 -9.46 6.39
CA LEU A 75 3.87 -8.08 6.03
C LEU A 75 2.83 -7.19 6.71
N ALA A 76 3.30 -6.17 7.43
CA ALA A 76 2.44 -5.18 8.07
C ALA A 76 2.65 -3.78 7.47
N VAL A 77 1.66 -2.90 7.62
CA VAL A 77 1.72 -1.55 7.07
C VAL A 77 1.32 -0.47 8.09
N ASN A 78 1.59 0.78 7.76
CA ASN A 78 1.13 1.97 8.50
C ASN A 78 1.47 1.90 10.00
N PHE A 79 0.45 2.03 10.85
CA PHE A 79 0.57 2.10 12.31
C PHE A 79 0.36 0.74 12.99
N PHE A 80 0.43 -0.38 12.26
CA PHE A 80 0.20 -1.71 12.83
C PHE A 80 1.10 -2.04 14.03
N ALA A 81 2.33 -1.50 14.06
CA ALA A 81 3.24 -1.68 15.20
C ALA A 81 2.75 -1.07 16.54
N GLU A 82 1.75 -0.17 16.50
CA GLU A 82 1.09 0.34 17.69
C GLU A 82 0.27 -0.77 18.39
N ASP A 83 -0.19 -1.78 17.65
CA ASP A 83 -0.92 -2.92 18.22
C ASP A 83 -0.01 -3.83 19.06
N ASP A 84 -0.51 -4.32 20.20
CA ASP A 84 0.25 -5.22 21.08
C ASP A 84 0.50 -6.58 20.42
N ARG A 85 -0.37 -6.99 19.50
CA ARG A 85 -0.24 -8.24 18.73
C ARG A 85 0.91 -8.19 17.72
N PHE A 86 1.50 -7.02 17.47
CA PHE A 86 2.69 -6.87 16.62
C PHE A 86 3.85 -7.77 17.07
N GLU A 87 4.12 -7.83 18.38
CA GLU A 87 5.21 -8.63 18.95
C GLU A 87 4.89 -10.14 18.99
N VAL A 88 3.62 -10.50 18.82
CA VAL A 88 3.19 -11.89 18.67
C VAL A 88 3.43 -12.37 17.24
N VAL A 89 2.94 -11.59 16.26
CA VAL A 89 3.02 -11.94 14.83
C VAL A 89 4.45 -11.81 14.28
N LYS A 90 5.24 -10.86 14.79
CA LYS A 90 6.63 -10.61 14.39
C LYS A 90 6.81 -10.52 12.87
N PRO A 91 6.13 -9.60 12.17
CA PRO A 91 6.20 -9.51 10.71
C PRO A 91 7.63 -9.32 10.24
N LYS A 92 8.04 -10.10 9.23
CA LYS A 92 9.38 -10.01 8.61
C LYS A 92 9.48 -8.82 7.67
N TYR A 93 8.34 -8.29 7.24
CA TYR A 93 8.25 -7.21 6.27
C TYR A 93 7.33 -6.11 6.78
N TYR A 94 7.71 -4.86 6.55
CA TYR A 94 6.91 -3.71 6.95
C TYR A 94 6.95 -2.64 5.87
N VAL A 95 5.85 -1.97 5.57
CA VAL A 95 5.80 -0.92 4.52
C VAL A 95 5.29 0.40 5.08
N LEU A 96 6.04 1.47 4.82
CA LEU A 96 5.65 2.85 5.05
C LEU A 96 5.78 3.63 3.74
N SER A 97 4.65 3.90 3.08
CA SER A 97 4.62 4.59 1.79
C SER A 97 3.86 5.91 1.79
N ASP A 98 2.97 6.20 2.75
CA ASP A 98 2.28 7.49 2.78
C ASP A 98 3.29 8.65 2.98
N PRO A 99 3.18 9.76 2.24
CA PRO A 99 4.02 10.94 2.43
C PRO A 99 4.13 11.42 3.88
N MET A 100 3.11 11.21 4.69
CA MET A 100 3.12 11.58 6.11
C MET A 100 4.28 10.93 6.90
N PHE A 101 4.79 9.78 6.46
CA PHE A 101 5.86 9.06 7.17
C PHE A 101 7.25 9.67 6.96
N PHE A 102 7.43 10.55 5.97
CA PHE A 102 8.75 11.09 5.62
C PHE A 102 8.73 12.56 5.22
N ARG A 103 7.58 13.23 5.34
CA ARG A 103 7.43 14.67 5.09
C ARG A 103 6.86 15.36 6.31
N ASP A 104 7.06 16.68 6.38
CA ASP A 104 6.36 17.49 7.37
C ASP A 104 4.83 17.39 7.19
N SER A 105 4.13 17.15 8.28
CA SER A 105 2.68 17.05 8.30
C SER A 105 2.15 17.24 9.72
N ALA A 106 0.84 17.47 9.83
CA ALA A 106 0.14 17.51 11.12
C ALA A 106 0.28 16.22 11.95
N CYS A 107 0.70 15.10 11.33
CA CYS A 107 0.88 13.81 11.99
C CYS A 107 2.34 13.54 12.44
N ARG A 108 3.24 14.53 12.36
CA ARG A 108 4.67 14.37 12.63
C ARG A 108 4.97 13.70 13.98
N ASP A 109 4.28 14.09 15.05
CA ASP A 109 4.53 13.53 16.38
C ASP A 109 4.09 12.06 16.51
N ARG A 110 2.94 11.71 15.91
CA ARG A 110 2.48 10.32 15.83
C ARG A 110 3.44 9.46 15.02
N VAL A 111 3.93 9.98 13.90
CA VAL A 111 4.93 9.29 13.06
C VAL A 111 6.24 9.09 13.81
N ARG A 112 6.71 10.08 14.57
CA ARG A 112 7.88 9.95 15.45
C ARG A 112 7.67 8.85 16.49
N ALA A 113 6.48 8.78 17.10
CA ALA A 113 6.12 7.74 18.05
C ALA A 113 6.10 6.34 17.41
N LEU A 114 5.62 6.21 16.16
CA LEU A 114 5.67 4.97 15.39
C LEU A 114 7.11 4.51 15.17
N TYR A 115 8.01 5.40 14.71
CA TYR A 115 9.43 5.05 14.52
C TYR A 115 10.09 4.62 15.84
N ALA A 116 9.81 5.32 16.95
CA ALA A 116 10.29 4.92 18.27
C ALA A 116 9.74 3.55 18.72
N THR A 117 8.47 3.28 18.40
CA THR A 117 7.83 1.98 18.69
C THR A 117 8.48 0.85 17.90
N LEU A 118 8.72 1.04 16.60
CA LEU A 118 9.45 0.08 15.78
C LEU A 118 10.87 -0.14 16.30
N ALA A 119 11.60 0.93 16.64
CA ALA A 119 12.95 0.84 17.21
C ALA A 119 12.98 0.01 18.49
N ARG A 120 11.97 0.15 19.35
CA ARG A 120 11.87 -0.52 20.65
C ARG A 120 11.39 -1.97 20.55
N LYS A 121 10.33 -2.23 19.79
CA LYS A 121 9.64 -3.55 19.74
C LYS A 121 10.37 -4.57 18.86
N VAL A 122 11.02 -4.14 17.78
CA VAL A 122 11.57 -5.08 16.80
C VAL A 122 12.90 -5.68 17.28
N ALA A 123 12.82 -6.94 17.70
CA ALA A 123 13.95 -7.76 18.14
C ALA A 123 14.30 -8.91 17.16
N TRP A 124 13.68 -8.94 15.99
CA TRP A 124 13.87 -9.96 14.95
C TRP A 124 14.27 -9.31 13.62
N PRO A 125 14.96 -10.03 12.70
CA PRO A 125 15.27 -9.51 11.38
C PRO A 125 14.01 -9.06 10.64
N MET A 126 13.98 -7.81 10.21
CA MET A 126 12.84 -7.23 9.49
C MET A 126 13.31 -6.31 8.37
N ASN A 127 12.69 -6.40 7.21
CA ASN A 127 12.85 -5.41 6.14
C ASN A 127 11.76 -4.34 6.25
N LEU A 128 12.16 -3.07 6.41
CA LEU A 128 11.26 -1.92 6.33
C LEU A 128 11.36 -1.28 4.95
N TYR A 129 10.28 -1.34 4.17
CA TYR A 129 10.15 -0.75 2.85
C TYR A 129 9.68 0.70 2.93
N VAL A 130 10.45 1.61 2.34
CA VAL A 130 10.18 3.06 2.29
C VAL A 130 10.37 3.62 0.89
N GLN A 131 9.76 4.77 0.58
CA GLN A 131 9.95 5.40 -0.72
C GLN A 131 11.43 5.78 -0.95
N TYR A 132 11.91 5.59 -2.18
CA TYR A 132 13.19 6.16 -2.60
C TYR A 132 13.07 7.67 -2.78
N TYR A 133 12.09 8.12 -3.54
CA TYR A 133 11.85 9.54 -3.76
C TYR A 133 11.33 10.19 -2.47
N ASN A 134 12.22 10.91 -1.80
CA ASN A 134 11.98 11.58 -0.53
C ASN A 134 12.55 13.01 -0.65
N PRO A 135 11.75 13.97 -1.14
CA PRO A 135 12.25 15.29 -1.52
C PRO A 135 12.67 16.15 -0.33
N GLU A 136 12.21 15.85 0.88
CA GLU A 136 12.56 16.58 2.11
C GLU A 136 13.80 15.99 2.80
N GLY A 137 14.40 14.94 2.22
CA GLY A 137 15.65 14.38 2.73
C GLY A 137 15.53 13.69 4.09
N PHE A 138 14.32 13.20 4.44
CA PHE A 138 14.10 12.50 5.71
C PHE A 138 15.06 11.31 5.89
N ASP A 139 15.85 11.34 6.96
CA ASP A 139 16.82 10.30 7.27
C ASP A 139 16.15 9.15 8.05
N TYR A 140 15.69 8.15 7.30
CA TYR A 140 15.10 6.94 7.88
C TYR A 140 16.01 6.22 8.88
N ARG A 141 17.34 6.25 8.71
CA ARG A 141 18.27 5.54 9.61
C ARG A 141 18.44 6.29 10.92
N ALA A 142 18.52 7.63 10.86
CA ALA A 142 18.53 8.44 12.06
C ALA A 142 17.21 8.34 12.83
N ALA A 143 16.08 8.30 12.12
CA ALA A 143 14.76 8.14 12.73
C ALA A 143 14.54 6.74 13.33
N LEU A 144 15.21 5.71 12.81
CA LEU A 144 15.05 4.31 13.20
C LEU A 144 16.40 3.62 13.45
N PRO A 145 17.09 3.92 14.56
CA PRO A 145 18.40 3.37 14.87
C PRO A 145 18.30 1.95 15.48
N ASN A 146 17.85 0.96 14.70
CA ASN A 146 17.76 -0.44 15.11
C ASN A 146 18.42 -1.37 14.09
N SER A 147 19.40 -2.16 14.52
CA SER A 147 20.19 -3.04 13.64
C SER A 147 19.45 -4.27 13.12
N ASN A 148 18.34 -4.66 13.77
CA ASN A 148 17.47 -5.74 13.28
C ASN A 148 16.60 -5.29 12.10
N ILE A 149 16.45 -3.97 11.90
CA ILE A 149 15.64 -3.40 10.84
C ILE A 149 16.51 -2.97 9.67
N ARG A 150 16.35 -3.64 8.53
CA ARG A 150 16.97 -3.24 7.27
C ARG A 150 16.03 -2.31 6.51
N ILE A 151 16.47 -1.07 6.27
CA ILE A 151 15.74 -0.12 5.44
C ILE A 151 15.97 -0.46 3.96
N VAL A 152 14.89 -0.75 3.25
CA VAL A 152 14.86 -1.10 1.83
C VAL A 152 14.02 -0.06 1.09
N ARG A 153 14.57 0.55 0.03
CA ARG A 153 13.84 1.56 -0.74
C ARG A 153 13.00 0.92 -1.84
N PHE A 154 11.97 1.59 -2.32
CA PHE A 154 11.25 1.24 -3.55
C PHE A 154 10.93 2.49 -4.36
N HIS A 155 10.82 2.32 -5.68
CA HIS A 155 10.46 3.40 -6.61
C HIS A 155 8.94 3.60 -6.64
N THR A 156 8.49 4.84 -6.78
CA THR A 156 7.04 5.16 -6.84
C THR A 156 6.60 5.69 -8.20
N GLN A 157 7.53 5.90 -9.12
CA GLN A 157 7.22 6.40 -10.45
C GLN A 157 6.33 5.40 -11.22
N MET A 158 5.15 5.87 -11.59
CA MET A 158 4.22 5.10 -12.40
C MET A 158 4.66 5.03 -13.86
N TYR A 159 4.48 3.87 -14.47
CA TYR A 159 4.68 3.65 -15.89
C TYR A 159 3.33 3.54 -16.59
N ARG A 160 3.06 4.42 -17.56
CA ARG A 160 1.78 4.47 -18.32
C ARG A 160 1.95 4.27 -19.83
N GLY A 161 3.16 3.90 -20.26
CA GLY A 161 3.50 3.72 -21.67
C GLY A 161 3.05 2.36 -22.23
N PHE A 162 3.87 1.76 -23.08
CA PHE A 162 3.59 0.45 -23.68
C PHE A 162 3.44 -0.67 -22.65
N ARG A 163 2.25 -1.30 -22.59
CA ARG A 163 1.91 -2.42 -21.69
C ARG A 163 2.94 -3.58 -21.71
N SER A 164 3.56 -3.85 -22.86
CA SER A 164 4.61 -4.88 -22.97
C SER A 164 5.84 -4.61 -22.09
N LEU A 165 6.16 -3.34 -21.85
CA LEU A 165 7.29 -2.93 -21.01
C LEU A 165 6.92 -2.83 -19.53
N GLU A 166 5.64 -2.65 -19.20
CA GLU A 166 5.16 -2.47 -17.82
C GLU A 166 5.60 -3.61 -16.90
N PHE A 167 5.24 -4.85 -17.23
CA PHE A 167 5.62 -6.01 -16.40
C PHE A 167 7.12 -6.31 -16.42
N TRP A 168 7.84 -5.89 -17.48
CA TRP A 168 9.30 -5.98 -17.52
C TRP A 168 9.96 -5.02 -16.53
N LEU A 169 9.43 -3.80 -16.40
CA LEU A 169 9.84 -2.82 -15.39
C LEU A 169 9.47 -3.31 -13.98
N PHE A 170 8.27 -3.85 -13.83
CA PHE A 170 7.79 -4.36 -12.56
C PHE A 170 8.69 -5.47 -12.03
N ARG A 171 9.07 -6.46 -12.86
CA ARG A 171 10.01 -7.53 -12.45
C ARG A 171 11.39 -7.03 -12.05
N ARG A 172 11.78 -5.85 -12.50
CA ARG A 172 13.06 -5.19 -12.14
C ARG A 172 12.94 -4.28 -10.93
N GLY A 173 11.80 -4.24 -10.24
CA GLY A 173 11.59 -3.35 -9.11
C GLY A 173 11.57 -1.86 -9.51
N LEU A 174 11.30 -1.57 -10.79
CA LEU A 174 11.27 -0.21 -11.35
C LEU A 174 9.85 0.32 -11.53
N GLY A 175 8.85 -0.49 -11.22
CA GLY A 175 7.45 -0.12 -11.36
C GLY A 175 6.86 0.50 -10.11
N SER A 176 5.79 1.24 -10.34
CA SER A 176 4.75 1.51 -9.36
C SER A 176 3.44 1.06 -9.96
N ALA A 177 2.78 0.08 -9.35
CA ALA A 177 1.56 -0.54 -9.87
C ALA A 177 0.31 0.33 -9.60
N ASN A 178 0.44 1.65 -9.74
CA ASN A 178 -0.56 2.63 -9.33
C ASN A 178 -0.96 2.49 -7.86
N PHE A 179 0.01 2.64 -6.96
CA PHE A 179 -0.22 2.46 -5.52
C PHE A 179 -1.12 3.58 -4.98
N GLY A 180 -2.43 3.33 -4.95
CA GLY A 180 -3.40 4.14 -4.22
C GLY A 180 -3.37 3.87 -2.71
N THR A 181 -2.78 2.75 -2.26
CA THR A 181 -2.57 2.46 -0.83
C THR A 181 -1.22 1.84 -0.51
N VAL A 182 -0.86 1.87 0.78
CA VAL A 182 0.33 1.21 1.32
C VAL A 182 0.26 -0.32 1.17
N VAL A 183 -0.95 -0.90 1.21
CA VAL A 183 -1.15 -2.35 1.01
C VAL A 183 -0.74 -2.78 -0.41
N GLN A 184 -1.09 -2.00 -1.43
CA GLN A 184 -0.70 -2.29 -2.82
C GLN A 184 0.82 -2.28 -3.02
N VAL A 185 1.54 -1.44 -2.28
CA VAL A 185 3.02 -1.51 -2.25
C VAL A 185 3.47 -2.84 -1.64
N GLY A 186 2.85 -3.26 -0.54
CA GLY A 186 3.11 -4.56 0.10
C GLY A 186 2.86 -5.74 -0.85
N GLU A 187 1.75 -5.73 -1.59
CA GLU A 187 1.42 -6.73 -2.60
C GLU A 187 2.50 -6.80 -3.69
N TYR A 188 2.91 -5.64 -4.21
CA TYR A 188 3.97 -5.57 -5.20
C TYR A 188 5.32 -6.06 -4.67
N VAL A 189 5.68 -5.68 -3.44
CA VAL A 189 6.89 -6.16 -2.76
C VAL A 189 6.85 -7.67 -2.60
N ALA A 190 5.73 -8.25 -2.17
CA ALA A 190 5.58 -9.70 -2.02
C ALA A 190 5.76 -10.42 -3.37
N LEU A 191 5.18 -9.89 -4.46
CA LEU A 191 5.37 -10.44 -5.80
C LEU A 191 6.84 -10.35 -6.27
N LEU A 192 7.53 -9.25 -5.97
CA LEU A 192 8.96 -9.06 -6.27
C LEU A 192 9.87 -10.01 -5.49
N LEU A 193 9.50 -10.34 -4.25
CA LEU A 193 10.20 -11.32 -3.43
C LEU A 193 9.92 -12.77 -3.87
N GLY A 194 8.97 -12.97 -4.78
CA GLY A 194 8.69 -14.27 -5.41
C GLY A 194 7.58 -15.08 -4.73
N TYR A 195 6.84 -14.50 -3.78
CA TYR A 195 5.71 -15.19 -3.16
C TYR A 195 4.64 -15.51 -4.21
N LYS A 196 4.17 -16.76 -4.22
CA LYS A 196 3.17 -17.25 -5.19
C LYS A 196 1.74 -17.16 -4.68
N ARG A 197 1.58 -17.00 -3.37
CA ARG A 197 0.28 -16.85 -2.72
C ARG A 197 0.36 -15.70 -1.72
N ILE A 198 -0.50 -14.71 -1.90
CA ILE A 198 -0.59 -13.51 -1.07
C ILE A 198 -2.03 -13.45 -0.53
N GLU A 199 -2.19 -13.26 0.77
CA GLU A 199 -3.49 -13.18 1.44
C GLU A 199 -3.67 -11.83 2.11
N LEU A 200 -4.82 -11.19 1.89
CA LEU A 200 -5.10 -9.83 2.35
C LEU A 200 -6.12 -9.83 3.49
N TYR A 201 -5.72 -9.28 4.65
CA TYR A 201 -6.58 -9.12 5.84
C TYR A 201 -6.60 -7.64 6.28
N GLY A 202 -7.76 -7.15 6.72
CA GLY A 202 -7.93 -5.73 7.08
C GLY A 202 -7.78 -4.77 5.89
N VAL A 203 -8.16 -5.22 4.69
CA VAL A 203 -8.05 -4.49 3.43
C VAL A 203 -9.45 -4.17 2.90
N ASP A 204 -10.22 -3.43 3.69
CA ASP A 204 -11.67 -3.24 3.53
C ASP A 204 -12.01 -2.32 2.35
N HIS A 205 -11.27 -1.23 2.17
CA HIS A 205 -11.55 -0.21 1.14
C HIS A 205 -12.99 0.31 1.11
N THR A 206 -13.64 0.43 2.28
CA THR A 206 -14.95 1.07 2.49
C THR A 206 -14.90 2.61 2.32
N LEU A 207 -14.08 3.07 1.37
CA LEU A 207 -13.75 4.47 1.13
C LEU A 207 -14.92 5.28 0.56
N LEU A 208 -15.93 4.61 0.04
CA LEU A 208 -17.16 5.22 -0.49
C LEU A 208 -18.29 5.24 0.54
N ASP A 209 -18.16 4.47 1.62
CA ASP A 209 -19.20 4.37 2.64
C ASP A 209 -19.32 5.71 3.39
N GLY A 210 -20.56 6.14 3.58
CA GLY A 210 -20.86 7.35 4.35
C GLY A 210 -20.48 8.67 3.68
N LEU A 211 -20.03 8.67 2.41
CA LEU A 211 -19.74 9.91 1.70
C LEU A 211 -20.99 10.80 1.59
N CYS A 212 -20.82 12.08 1.89
CA CYS A 212 -21.86 13.10 1.77
C CYS A 212 -21.25 14.47 1.50
N VAL A 213 -22.12 15.47 1.30
CA VAL A 213 -21.74 16.88 1.26
C VAL A 213 -22.53 17.59 2.36
N ASP A 214 -21.84 18.41 3.15
CA ASP A 214 -22.48 19.21 4.20
C ASP A 214 -23.08 20.53 3.68
N ASP A 215 -23.80 21.25 4.53
CA ASP A 215 -24.41 22.55 4.19
C ASP A 215 -23.38 23.63 3.80
N GLY A 216 -22.10 23.40 4.14
CA GLY A 216 -20.97 24.24 3.74
C GLY A 216 -20.37 23.86 2.37
N ASN A 217 -20.99 22.94 1.62
CA ASN A 217 -20.49 22.39 0.36
C ASN A 217 -19.14 21.68 0.48
N ARG A 218 -18.83 21.09 1.64
CA ARG A 218 -17.59 20.33 1.86
C ARG A 218 -17.87 18.84 1.70
N LEU A 219 -16.94 18.13 1.05
CA LEU A 219 -16.98 16.66 1.03
C LEU A 219 -16.73 16.14 2.45
N CYS A 220 -17.66 15.32 2.95
CA CYS A 220 -17.63 14.76 4.29
C CYS A 220 -17.85 13.24 4.29
N ARG A 221 -17.55 12.61 5.43
CA ARG A 221 -17.96 11.24 5.75
C ARG A 221 -18.79 11.21 7.01
N ILE A 222 -19.83 10.38 7.01
CA ILE A 222 -20.65 10.06 8.17
C ILE A 222 -20.52 8.57 8.46
N ASP A 223 -20.15 8.22 9.69
CA ASP A 223 -20.31 6.86 10.17
C ASP A 223 -21.80 6.64 10.49
N ARG A 224 -22.51 5.86 9.67
CA ARG A 224 -23.92 5.51 9.91
C ARG A 224 -24.01 4.04 10.28
N HIS A 225 -24.48 3.71 11.49
CA HIS A 225 -25.01 2.38 11.76
C HIS A 225 -26.54 2.38 11.58
N TYR A 226 -27.07 1.31 10.98
CA TYR A 226 -28.50 1.15 10.67
C TYR A 226 -29.42 1.17 11.91
N TYR A 227 -28.87 0.97 13.12
CA TYR A 227 -29.59 0.98 14.39
C TYR A 227 -29.29 2.20 15.27
N ASP A 228 -28.48 3.14 14.80
CA ASP A 228 -28.27 4.37 15.55
C ASP A 228 -29.59 5.16 15.53
N GLY A 229 -30.15 5.38 16.71
CA GLY A 229 -31.18 6.39 16.92
C GLY A 229 -30.66 7.79 16.55
N ALA A 230 -31.44 8.82 16.85
CA ALA A 230 -31.34 10.19 16.32
C ALA A 230 -30.00 10.98 16.49
N GLU A 231 -28.90 10.37 16.94
CA GLU A 231 -27.57 10.98 16.97
C GLU A 231 -26.64 10.32 15.95
N ALA A 232 -26.96 10.48 14.65
CA ALA A 232 -25.97 10.23 13.61
C ALA A 232 -24.74 11.11 13.87
N ALA A 233 -23.54 10.52 13.79
CA ALA A 233 -22.29 11.27 13.95
C ALA A 233 -22.26 12.48 13.01
N ALA A 234 -21.81 13.63 13.50
CA ALA A 234 -21.70 14.84 12.68
C ALA A 234 -20.77 14.57 11.48
N PRO A 235 -21.16 14.96 10.25
CA PRO A 235 -20.33 14.76 9.07
C PRO A 235 -18.93 15.35 9.26
N GLN A 236 -17.90 14.54 9.01
CA GLN A 236 -16.50 14.97 9.15
C GLN A 236 -15.92 15.31 7.78
N PRO A 237 -15.41 16.54 7.55
CA PRO A 237 -14.83 16.89 6.26
C PRO A 237 -13.58 16.08 5.95
N ILE A 238 -13.42 15.71 4.68
CA ILE A 238 -12.30 14.87 4.21
C ILE A 238 -11.20 15.77 3.64
N TYR A 239 -9.97 15.55 4.12
CA TYR A 239 -8.80 16.34 3.72
C TYR A 239 -7.70 15.45 3.12
N LYS A 240 -6.96 16.02 2.17
CA LYS A 240 -5.64 15.52 1.76
C LYS A 240 -4.72 15.58 2.98
N LYS A 241 -3.82 14.59 3.12
CA LYS A 241 -2.87 14.55 4.25
C LYS A 241 -1.73 15.55 4.05
N VAL A 242 -1.17 15.61 2.83
CA VAL A 242 -0.03 16.46 2.48
C VAL A 242 -0.18 16.95 1.03
N PRO A 243 -0.40 18.26 0.78
CA PRO A 243 -0.72 19.31 1.75
C PRO A 243 -2.09 19.08 2.39
N HIS A 244 -2.32 19.66 3.57
CA HIS A 244 -3.59 19.54 4.29
C HIS A 244 -4.64 20.49 3.70
N VAL A 245 -5.40 20.01 2.71
CA VAL A 245 -6.44 20.78 2.01
C VAL A 245 -7.70 19.94 1.81
N PRO A 246 -8.90 20.54 1.77
CA PRO A 246 -10.14 19.78 1.54
C PRO A 246 -10.13 19.05 0.20
N TYR A 247 -10.73 17.85 0.18
CA TYR A 247 -11.06 17.18 -1.08
C TYR A 247 -12.32 17.79 -1.71
N THR A 248 -12.34 17.83 -3.04
CA THR A 248 -13.61 17.89 -3.79
C THR A 248 -14.12 16.46 -4.00
N MET A 249 -15.43 16.30 -4.24
CA MET A 249 -16.01 14.99 -4.58
C MET A 249 -15.35 14.39 -5.82
N ALA A 250 -15.12 15.19 -6.86
CA ALA A 250 -14.50 14.73 -8.10
C ALA A 250 -13.06 14.24 -7.89
N ASP A 251 -12.23 15.01 -7.18
CA ASP A 251 -10.86 14.62 -6.85
C ASP A 251 -10.85 13.30 -6.06
N TYR A 252 -11.71 13.20 -5.04
CA TYR A 252 -11.76 12.03 -4.17
C TYR A 252 -12.17 10.77 -4.94
N LEU A 253 -13.23 10.85 -5.73
CA LEU A 253 -13.68 9.70 -6.54
C LEU A 253 -12.67 9.31 -7.61
N ALA A 254 -11.98 10.27 -8.22
CA ALA A 254 -10.91 9.99 -9.17
C ALA A 254 -9.75 9.22 -8.51
N GLU A 255 -9.29 9.64 -7.33
CA GLU A 255 -8.25 8.94 -6.58
C GLU A 255 -8.69 7.55 -6.12
N VAL A 256 -9.94 7.39 -5.67
CA VAL A 256 -10.50 6.08 -5.30
C VAL A 256 -10.58 5.15 -6.51
N ALA A 257 -10.96 5.66 -7.69
CA ALA A 257 -10.98 4.87 -8.92
C ALA A 257 -9.57 4.43 -9.35
N GLU A 258 -8.57 5.32 -9.26
CA GLU A 258 -7.17 4.98 -9.51
C GLU A 258 -6.67 3.86 -8.58
N LEU A 259 -7.04 3.94 -7.30
CA LEU A 259 -6.73 2.93 -6.29
C LEU A 259 -7.28 1.56 -6.70
N PHE A 260 -8.57 1.45 -7.04
CA PHE A 260 -9.15 0.16 -7.42
C PHE A 260 -8.51 -0.40 -8.70
N ARG A 261 -8.21 0.46 -9.69
CA ARG A 261 -7.44 0.04 -10.86
C ARG A 261 -6.04 -0.47 -10.50
N GLY A 262 -5.41 0.06 -9.46
CA GLY A 262 -4.14 -0.50 -8.96
C GLY A 262 -4.25 -1.99 -8.57
N HIS A 263 -5.39 -2.40 -8.00
CA HIS A 263 -5.62 -3.82 -7.68
C HIS A 263 -5.80 -4.68 -8.93
N GLU A 264 -6.45 -4.16 -9.98
CA GLU A 264 -6.55 -4.85 -11.27
C GLU A 264 -5.17 -5.05 -11.91
N VAL A 265 -4.31 -4.03 -11.86
CA VAL A 265 -2.93 -4.11 -12.37
C VAL A 265 -2.13 -5.15 -11.59
N LEU A 266 -2.25 -5.17 -10.26
CA LEU A 266 -1.59 -6.15 -9.41
C LEU A 266 -2.10 -7.57 -9.63
N ARG A 267 -3.41 -7.76 -9.85
CA ARG A 267 -4.00 -9.04 -10.25
C ARG A 267 -3.36 -9.55 -11.54
N ASP A 268 -3.35 -8.72 -12.58
CA ASP A 268 -2.79 -9.09 -13.89
C ASP A 268 -1.29 -9.40 -13.78
N TYR A 269 -0.56 -8.61 -12.98
CA TYR A 269 0.86 -8.84 -12.74
C TYR A 269 1.13 -10.14 -11.97
N ALA A 270 0.35 -10.43 -10.93
CA ALA A 270 0.42 -11.69 -10.19
C ALA A 270 0.18 -12.88 -11.13
N ALA A 271 -0.87 -12.82 -11.96
CA ALA A 271 -1.16 -13.85 -12.95
C ALA A 271 0.01 -14.05 -13.94
N ALA A 272 0.62 -12.96 -14.41
CA ALA A 272 1.80 -13.00 -15.29
C ALA A 272 3.08 -13.57 -14.62
N LEU A 273 3.07 -13.77 -13.29
CA LEU A 273 4.11 -14.44 -12.53
C LEU A 273 3.72 -15.86 -12.10
N GLY A 274 2.52 -16.33 -12.45
CA GLY A 274 1.95 -17.57 -11.91
C GLY A 274 1.70 -17.50 -10.40
N ALA A 275 1.42 -16.31 -9.88
CA ALA A 275 1.06 -16.05 -8.49
C ALA A 275 -0.42 -15.67 -8.39
N ARG A 276 -0.96 -15.71 -7.18
CA ARG A 276 -2.34 -15.28 -6.87
C ARG A 276 -2.38 -14.42 -5.61
N ILE A 277 -3.27 -13.44 -5.65
CA ILE A 277 -3.64 -12.59 -4.50
C ILE A 277 -5.07 -12.99 -4.12
N VAL A 278 -5.28 -13.28 -2.84
CA VAL A 278 -6.56 -13.73 -2.29
C VAL A 278 -7.04 -12.70 -1.28
N ASN A 279 -8.25 -12.19 -1.48
CA ASN A 279 -8.89 -11.29 -0.54
C ASN A 279 -9.61 -12.10 0.55
N ARG A 280 -9.03 -12.08 1.76
CA ARG A 280 -9.59 -12.72 2.97
C ARG A 280 -10.42 -11.75 3.80
N THR A 281 -10.40 -10.46 3.46
CA THR A 281 -11.09 -9.40 4.19
C THR A 281 -12.59 -9.45 3.91
N ARG A 282 -13.38 -9.79 4.93
CA ARG A 282 -14.84 -9.76 4.85
C ARG A 282 -15.33 -8.31 4.69
N GLY A 283 -16.32 -8.10 3.82
CA GLY A 283 -16.84 -6.75 3.55
C GLY A 283 -15.94 -5.88 2.68
N SER A 284 -14.78 -6.39 2.23
CA SER A 284 -13.91 -5.65 1.33
C SER A 284 -14.61 -5.29 0.02
N MET A 285 -14.43 -4.03 -0.40
CA MET A 285 -14.91 -3.50 -1.67
C MET A 285 -13.99 -3.87 -2.86
N ILE A 286 -12.83 -4.51 -2.63
CA ILE A 286 -11.98 -4.97 -3.72
C ILE A 286 -12.65 -6.15 -4.46
N ASP A 287 -12.87 -5.97 -5.75
CA ASP A 287 -13.42 -6.96 -6.68
C ASP A 287 -12.37 -7.59 -7.62
N ALA A 288 -11.13 -7.12 -7.57
CA ALA A 288 -10.04 -7.60 -8.42
C ALA A 288 -9.53 -9.01 -8.06
N TYR A 289 -9.73 -9.50 -6.84
CA TYR A 289 -9.09 -10.72 -6.35
C TYR A 289 -10.07 -11.85 -6.05
N GLU A 290 -9.58 -13.10 -6.05
CA GLU A 290 -10.31 -14.25 -5.53
C GLU A 290 -10.76 -13.96 -4.09
N ARG A 291 -12.04 -14.20 -3.79
CA ARG A 291 -12.59 -14.03 -2.44
C ARG A 291 -12.61 -15.37 -1.73
N ASN A 292 -12.01 -15.42 -0.55
CA ASN A 292 -12.14 -16.55 0.36
C ASN A 292 -12.22 -16.05 1.81
N PRO A 293 -13.23 -15.23 2.15
CA PRO A 293 -13.33 -14.63 3.47
C PRO A 293 -13.55 -15.70 4.53
N GLU A 294 -13.01 -15.46 5.74
CA GLU A 294 -13.20 -16.32 6.91
C GLU A 294 -14.35 -15.89 7.83
#